data_AF-A0AAV8UNH9-F1
#
_entry.id   AF-A0AAV8UNH9-F1
#
_cell.length_a   1.000
_cell.length_b   1.000
_cell.length_c   1.000
_cell.angle_alpha   90.00
_cell.angle_beta   90.00
_cell.angle_gamma   90.00
#
_symmetry.space_group_name_H-M   'P 1'
#
loop_
_entity.id
_entity.type
_entity.pdbx_description
1 polymer ?
#
loop_
_entity_poly.entity_id
_entity_poly.type
_entity_poly.pdbx_seq_one_letter_code
_entity_poly.pdbx_strand_id
1 'polypeptide(L)'
;MYSFVNGVGFESRRGGVAKRERRARFTVVEAVRSLKDADFEESVLKAEKPVLVDFYATWCGPCKLLSPLVDWAGREYKDSLEVYKVNIDEETEYVKMFNISALPHLVLFHNGKDKMHVTGLLKKGELAKQLEEHLQN
;
A
#
# COMPACT_ATOMS: atom_id res chain seq x y z
N MET A 1 29.49 26.48 64.68
CA MET A 1 30.10 27.17 63.52
C MET A 1 30.20 26.14 62.39
N TYR A 2 29.55 26.41 61.26
CA TYR A 2 29.43 25.59 60.03
C TYR A 2 28.67 24.25 60.21
N SER A 3 27.75 23.82 59.34
CA SER A 3 27.05 24.36 58.17
C SER A 3 25.97 23.32 57.78
N PHE A 4 25.14 23.64 56.76
CA PHE A 4 24.28 22.72 55.97
C PHE A 4 22.95 22.33 56.66
N VAL A 5 21.74 22.41 56.07
CA VAL A 5 21.24 22.87 54.77
C VAL A 5 19.71 23.07 54.85
N ASN A 6 19.21 23.92 53.95
CA ASN A 6 17.81 24.05 53.55
C ASN A 6 17.17 22.70 53.16
N GLY A 7 15.97 22.43 53.71
CA GLY A 7 15.12 21.30 53.31
C GLY A 7 13.70 21.79 53.05
N VAL A 8 13.46 22.25 51.82
CA VAL A 8 12.13 22.57 51.27
C VAL A 8 11.28 21.31 51.19
N GLY A 9 10.14 21.30 51.90
CA GLY A 9 9.07 20.33 51.72
C GLY A 9 8.32 20.62 50.42
N PHE A 10 8.60 19.84 49.37
CA PHE A 10 7.84 19.86 48.13
C PHE A 10 6.84 18.71 48.12
N GLU A 11 5.59 19.10 48.29
CA GLU A 11 4.42 18.24 48.33
C GLU A 11 4.24 17.47 47.01
N SER A 12 3.91 16.19 47.17
CA SER A 12 3.80 15.16 46.15
C SER A 12 2.75 15.51 45.08
N ARG A 13 3.20 16.05 43.93
CA ARG A 13 2.43 16.00 42.69
C ARG A 13 2.75 14.71 41.95
N ARG A 14 1.86 13.73 42.11
CA ARG A 14 1.81 12.52 41.29
C ARG A 14 1.67 12.92 39.81
N GLY A 15 2.79 12.93 39.11
CA GLY A 15 2.85 12.97 37.66
C GLY A 15 2.30 11.67 37.08
N GLY A 16 1.02 11.69 36.72
CA GLY A 16 0.44 10.68 35.85
C GLY A 16 0.96 10.89 34.43
N VAL A 17 1.88 10.04 34.01
CA VAL A 17 2.39 9.94 32.64
C VAL A 17 1.19 9.64 31.72
N ALA A 18 0.70 10.67 31.02
CA ALA A 18 -0.24 10.50 29.93
C ALA A 18 0.45 9.69 28.83
N LYS A 19 0.13 8.40 28.77
CA LYS A 19 0.60 7.46 27.75
C LYS A 19 0.09 7.98 26.40
N ARG A 20 0.98 8.60 25.62
CA ARG A 20 0.79 8.99 24.22
C ARG A 20 0.43 7.74 23.42
N GLU A 21 -0.86 7.42 23.34
CA GLU A 21 -1.37 6.52 22.32
C GLU A 21 -1.44 7.29 20.99
N ARG A 22 -0.28 7.41 20.32
CA ARG A 22 -0.26 7.57 18.86
C ARG A 22 -0.69 6.24 18.24
N ARG A 23 -1.97 5.90 18.38
CA ARG A 23 -2.62 4.95 17.47
C ARG A 23 -2.63 5.63 16.11
N ALA A 24 -1.67 5.30 15.26
CA ALA A 24 -1.81 5.50 13.83
C ALA A 24 -3.16 4.86 13.46
N ARG A 25 -4.17 5.69 13.20
CA ARG A 25 -5.38 5.27 12.52
C ARG A 25 -4.93 4.91 11.11
N PHE A 26 -4.47 3.67 10.95
CA PHE A 26 -4.47 2.99 9.67
C PHE A 26 -5.95 2.74 9.37
N THR A 27 -6.62 3.76 8.87
CA THR A 27 -7.95 3.62 8.28
C THR A 27 -7.79 2.58 7.19
N VAL A 28 -8.37 1.40 7.39
CA VAL A 28 -8.52 0.41 6.34
C VAL A 28 -9.34 1.09 5.26
N VAL A 29 -8.71 1.39 4.14
CA VAL A 29 -9.32 2.16 3.06
C VAL A 29 -9.94 1.16 2.09
N GLU A 30 -11.25 1.22 1.87
CA GLU A 30 -11.98 0.43 0.86
C GLU A 30 -11.62 0.79 -0.60
N ALA A 31 -10.48 1.45 -0.83
CA ALA A 31 -10.03 1.83 -2.17
C ALA A 31 -9.28 0.69 -2.87
N VAL A 32 -8.80 -0.30 -2.12
CA VAL A 32 -8.06 -1.44 -2.67
C VAL A 32 -8.88 -2.71 -2.46
N ARG A 33 -9.29 -3.32 -3.57
CA ARG A 33 -10.10 -4.55 -3.55
C ARG A 33 -9.23 -5.75 -3.88
N SER A 34 -9.56 -6.91 -3.32
CA SER A 34 -8.96 -8.17 -3.74
C SER A 34 -9.70 -8.70 -4.95
N LEU A 35 -8.99 -9.05 -6.03
CA LEU A 35 -9.58 -9.72 -7.18
C LEU A 35 -9.49 -11.23 -7.03
N LYS A 36 -10.51 -11.90 -7.57
CA LYS A 36 -10.59 -13.35 -7.74
C LYS A 36 -10.71 -13.67 -9.22
N ASP A 37 -10.44 -14.93 -9.57
CA ASP A 37 -10.41 -15.41 -10.95
C ASP A 37 -11.64 -14.99 -11.79
N ALA A 38 -12.83 -15.06 -11.19
CA ALA A 38 -14.09 -14.80 -11.88
C ALA A 38 -14.35 -13.30 -12.19
N ASP A 39 -13.75 -12.38 -11.45
CA ASP A 39 -14.05 -10.95 -11.52
C ASP A 39 -13.00 -10.16 -12.33
N PHE A 40 -11.86 -10.76 -12.67
CA PHE A 40 -10.73 -10.06 -13.30
C PHE A 40 -11.06 -9.57 -14.72
N GLU A 41 -11.67 -10.39 -15.56
CA GLU A 41 -11.97 -9.99 -16.93
C GLU A 41 -12.94 -8.80 -16.96
N GLU A 42 -13.94 -8.79 -16.09
CA GLU A 42 -14.89 -7.69 -15.98
C GLU A 42 -14.30 -6.46 -15.30
N SER A 43 -13.58 -6.64 -14.19
CA SER A 43 -13.08 -5.54 -13.36
C SER A 43 -11.76 -4.95 -13.85
N VAL A 44 -10.99 -5.66 -14.70
CA VAL A 44 -9.68 -5.22 -15.19
C VAL A 44 -9.68 -5.03 -16.70
N LEU A 45 -10.18 -6.01 -17.46
CA LEU A 45 -10.13 -5.94 -18.93
C LEU A 45 -11.26 -5.10 -19.52
N LYS A 46 -12.44 -5.08 -18.89
CA LYS A 46 -13.59 -4.25 -19.30
C LYS A 46 -13.72 -2.94 -18.54
N ALA A 47 -12.79 -2.64 -17.64
CA ALA A 47 -12.80 -1.38 -16.91
C ALA A 47 -12.59 -0.19 -17.85
N GLU A 48 -13.45 0.83 -17.71
CA GLU A 48 -13.28 2.12 -18.40
C GLU A 48 -12.11 2.92 -17.84
N LYS A 49 -11.82 2.74 -16.54
CA LYS A 49 -10.70 3.37 -15.87
C LYS A 49 -9.45 2.49 -15.98
N PRO A 50 -8.25 3.08 -16.06
CA PRO A 50 -7.03 2.32 -15.86
C PRO A 50 -7.03 1.62 -14.49
N VAL A 51 -6.47 0.40 -14.48
CA VAL A 51 -6.52 -0.52 -13.35
C VAL A 51 -5.12 -0.99 -13.00
N LEU A 52 -4.66 -0.70 -11.79
CA LEU A 52 -3.38 -1.17 -11.27
C LEU A 52 -3.61 -2.44 -10.46
N VAL A 53 -2.95 -3.53 -10.86
CA VAL A 53 -2.99 -4.82 -10.18
C VAL A 53 -1.65 -5.05 -9.47
N ASP A 54 -1.70 -5.20 -8.15
CA ASP A 54 -0.57 -5.55 -7.29
C ASP A 54 -0.59 -7.05 -6.98
N PHE A 55 0.35 -7.77 -7.58
CA PHE A 55 0.57 -9.18 -7.32
C PHE A 55 1.49 -9.32 -6.11
N TYR A 56 0.95 -9.90 -5.05
CA TYR A 56 1.62 -10.05 -3.77
C TYR A 56 1.49 -11.48 -3.23
N ALA A 57 2.30 -11.79 -2.22
CA ALA A 57 2.17 -12.99 -1.42
C ALA A 57 2.30 -12.67 0.07
N THR A 58 1.62 -13.44 0.92
CA THR A 58 1.60 -13.20 2.39
C THR A 58 2.96 -13.43 3.06
N TRP A 59 3.77 -14.33 2.47
CA TRP A 59 5.12 -14.67 2.90
C TRP A 59 6.20 -13.73 2.32
N CYS A 60 5.86 -12.87 1.35
CA CYS A 60 6.79 -11.95 0.73
C CYS A 60 7.07 -10.73 1.64
N GLY A 61 8.25 -10.69 2.25
CA GLY A 61 8.70 -9.57 3.09
C GLY A 61 8.70 -8.21 2.38
N PRO A 62 9.33 -8.07 1.19
CA PRO A 62 9.34 -6.82 0.43
C PRO A 62 7.94 -6.33 0.03
N CYS A 63 7.00 -7.25 -0.26
CA CYS A 63 5.62 -6.92 -0.60
C CYS A 63 4.90 -6.18 0.54
N LYS A 64 5.21 -6.50 1.80
CA LYS A 64 4.65 -5.79 2.96
C LYS A 64 5.06 -4.33 3.02
N LEU A 65 6.23 -3.98 2.47
CA LEU A 65 6.70 -2.60 2.37
C LEU A 65 6.03 -1.85 1.21
N LEU A 66 5.72 -2.56 0.12
CA LEU A 66 5.04 -1.98 -1.05
C LEU A 66 3.53 -1.77 -0.80
N SER A 67 2.90 -2.63 0.00
CA SER A 67 1.46 -2.56 0.32
C SER A 67 0.96 -1.17 0.74
N PRO A 68 1.58 -0.44 1.70
CA PRO A 68 1.15 0.91 2.06
C PRO A 68 1.38 1.95 0.94
N LEU A 69 2.33 1.69 0.04
CA LEU A 69 2.58 2.55 -1.11
C LEU A 69 1.47 2.38 -2.17
N VAL A 70 1.08 1.14 -2.45
CA VAL A 70 -0.05 0.81 -3.34
C VAL A 70 -1.35 1.36 -2.77
N ASP A 71 -1.57 1.24 -1.45
CA ASP A 71 -2.74 1.84 -0.77
C ASP A 71 -2.74 3.37 -0.84
N TRP A 72 -1.56 4.01 -0.89
CA TRP A 72 -1.49 5.45 -1.14
C TRP A 72 -1.87 5.78 -2.58
N ALA A 73 -1.35 5.04 -3.56
CA ALA A 73 -1.67 5.26 -4.98
C ALA A 73 -3.18 5.12 -5.25
N GLY A 74 -3.83 4.07 -4.71
CA GLY A 74 -5.27 3.89 -4.86
C GLY A 74 -6.13 4.95 -4.16
N ARG A 75 -5.56 5.69 -3.21
CA ARG A 75 -6.21 6.86 -2.61
C ARG A 75 -6.01 8.12 -3.41
N GLU A 76 -4.76 8.39 -3.79
CA GLU A 76 -4.37 9.60 -4.52
C GLU A 76 -5.05 9.65 -5.89
N TYR A 77 -5.10 8.51 -6.58
CA TYR A 77 -5.63 8.39 -7.92
C TYR A 77 -7.02 7.75 -7.97
N LYS A 78 -7.77 7.70 -6.85
CA LYS A 78 -9.07 7.01 -6.77
C LYS A 78 -10.06 7.40 -7.89
N ASP A 79 -10.01 8.66 -8.32
CA ASP A 79 -10.90 9.17 -9.36
C ASP A 79 -10.48 8.72 -10.77
N SER A 80 -9.18 8.52 -10.98
CA SER A 80 -8.57 8.23 -12.29
C SER A 80 -8.06 6.79 -12.45
N LEU A 81 -7.88 6.04 -11.36
CA LEU A 81 -7.25 4.73 -11.31
C LEU A 81 -7.98 3.85 -10.29
N GLU A 82 -8.24 2.61 -10.66
CA GLU A 82 -8.66 1.57 -9.72
C GLU A 82 -7.47 0.70 -9.32
N VAL A 83 -7.43 0.27 -8.06
CA VAL A 83 -6.32 -0.54 -7.56
C VAL A 83 -6.85 -1.84 -7.00
N TYR A 84 -6.27 -2.94 -7.46
CA TYR A 84 -6.59 -4.28 -7.03
C TYR A 84 -5.35 -5.03 -6.56
N LYS A 85 -5.55 -5.93 -5.60
CA LYS A 85 -4.51 -6.80 -5.05
C LYS A 85 -4.85 -8.24 -5.38
N VAL A 86 -3.88 -8.96 -5.92
CA VAL A 86 -4.01 -10.37 -6.28
C VAL A 86 -3.00 -11.17 -5.47
N ASN A 87 -3.49 -12.14 -4.70
CA ASN A 87 -2.64 -13.07 -3.99
C ASN A 87 -2.22 -14.20 -4.94
N ILE A 88 -0.93 -14.29 -5.25
CA ILE A 88 -0.44 -15.33 -6.16
C ILE A 88 -0.51 -16.75 -5.59
N ASP A 89 -0.66 -16.89 -4.26
CA ASP A 89 -0.83 -18.21 -3.61
C ASP A 89 -2.24 -18.76 -3.87
N GLU A 90 -3.23 -17.87 -4.03
CA GLU A 90 -4.63 -18.22 -4.30
C GLU A 90 -4.89 -18.30 -5.81
N GLU A 91 -4.35 -17.34 -6.56
CA GLU A 91 -4.65 -17.13 -7.98
C GLU A 91 -3.43 -17.45 -8.86
N THR A 92 -3.02 -18.72 -8.84
CA THR A 92 -1.79 -19.19 -9.52
C THR A 92 -1.86 -19.13 -11.05
N GLU A 93 -3.05 -19.03 -11.64
CA GLU A 93 -3.24 -18.94 -13.09
C GLU A 93 -2.71 -17.60 -13.63
N TYR A 94 -2.93 -16.51 -12.90
CA TYR A 94 -2.43 -15.18 -13.27
C TYR A 94 -0.91 -15.08 -13.27
N VAL A 95 -0.24 -15.83 -12.39
CA VAL A 95 1.23 -15.91 -12.37
C VAL A 95 1.76 -16.38 -13.72
N LYS A 96 1.10 -17.37 -14.33
CA LYS A 96 1.48 -17.90 -15.64
C LYS A 96 1.07 -16.95 -16.77
N MET A 97 -0.17 -16.45 -16.74
CA MET A 97 -0.70 -15.57 -17.79
C MET A 97 0.11 -14.27 -17.93
N PHE A 98 0.48 -13.64 -16.80
CA PHE A 98 1.26 -12.41 -16.79
C PHE A 98 2.77 -12.64 -16.64
N ASN A 99 3.21 -13.90 -16.73
CA ASN A 99 4.62 -14.31 -16.68
C ASN A 99 5.37 -13.70 -15.46
N ILE A 100 4.74 -13.75 -14.30
CA ILE A 100 5.26 -13.18 -13.06
C ILE A 100 6.42 -14.04 -12.56
N SER A 101 7.63 -13.50 -12.67
CA SER A 101 8.87 -14.20 -12.31
C SER A 101 9.42 -13.82 -10.93
N ALA A 102 9.03 -12.66 -10.41
CA ALA A 102 9.46 -12.18 -9.10
C ALA A 102 8.39 -11.28 -8.47
N LEU A 103 8.40 -11.22 -7.13
CA LEU A 103 7.49 -10.39 -6.34
C LEU A 103 8.25 -9.29 -5.57
N PRO A 104 7.61 -8.15 -5.27
CA PRO A 104 6.27 -7.75 -5.73
C PRO A 104 6.24 -7.43 -7.23
N HIS A 105 5.10 -7.60 -7.87
CA HIS A 105 4.92 -7.30 -9.30
C HIS A 105 3.66 -6.46 -9.50
N LEU A 106 3.78 -5.34 -10.19
CA LEU A 106 2.70 -4.41 -10.47
C LEU A 106 2.41 -4.41 -11.98
N VAL A 107 1.14 -4.49 -12.36
CA VAL A 107 0.72 -4.37 -13.75
C VAL A 107 -0.37 -3.32 -13.87
N LEU A 108 -0.19 -2.34 -14.75
CA LEU A 108 -1.21 -1.36 -15.08
C LEU A 108 -1.91 -1.79 -16.36
N PHE A 109 -3.22 -1.93 -16.28
CA PHE A 109 -4.10 -2.13 -17.42
C PHE A 109 -4.80 -0.83 -17.77
N HIS A 110 -4.97 -0.57 -19.06
CA HIS A 110 -5.78 0.54 -19.54
C HIS A 110 -6.46 0.12 -20.84
N ASN A 111 -7.79 0.22 -20.90
CA ASN A 111 -8.60 -0.25 -22.03
C ASN A 111 -8.32 -1.72 -22.41
N GLY A 112 -8.22 -2.60 -21.41
CA GLY A 112 -7.95 -4.02 -21.59
C GLY A 112 -6.55 -4.37 -22.12
N LYS A 113 -5.62 -3.42 -22.15
CA LYS A 113 -4.22 -3.64 -22.54
C LYS A 113 -3.30 -3.39 -21.36
N ASP A 114 -2.28 -4.22 -21.23
CA ASP A 114 -1.18 -4.00 -20.30
C ASP A 114 -0.31 -2.84 -20.80
N LYS A 115 -0.22 -1.78 -20.00
CA LYS A 115 0.53 -0.55 -20.31
C LYS A 115 1.86 -0.49 -19.61
N MET A 116 1.94 -1.05 -18.41
CA MET A 116 3.11 -0.95 -17.55
C MET A 116 3.26 -2.24 -16.75
N HIS A 117 4.48 -2.75 -16.68
CA HIS A 117 4.88 -3.84 -15.81
C HIS A 117 6.03 -3.39 -14.95
N VAL A 118 5.94 -3.61 -13.65
CA VAL A 118 6.99 -3.25 -12.72
C VAL A 118 7.26 -4.38 -11.76
N THR A 119 8.49 -4.86 -11.78
CA THR A 119 8.95 -5.95 -10.94
C THR A 119 9.89 -5.43 -9.87
N GLY A 120 9.61 -5.77 -8.61
CA GLY A 120 10.43 -5.42 -7.47
C GLY A 120 9.93 -4.22 -6.67
N LEU A 121 10.71 -3.84 -5.66
CA LEU A 121 10.34 -2.79 -4.73
C LEU A 121 10.61 -1.41 -5.34
N LEU A 122 9.60 -0.54 -5.31
CA LEU A 122 9.69 0.82 -5.83
C LEU A 122 9.57 1.85 -4.71
N LYS A 123 10.11 3.04 -4.96
CA LYS A 123 9.87 4.21 -4.11
C LYS A 123 8.61 4.93 -4.55
N LYS A 124 8.03 5.71 -3.63
CA LYS A 124 6.81 6.49 -3.87
C LYS A 124 6.87 7.36 -5.14
N GLY A 125 7.95 8.13 -5.29
CA GLY A 125 8.10 9.04 -6.42
C GLY A 125 8.22 8.31 -7.77
N GLU A 126 8.76 7.10 -7.77
CA GLU A 126 8.92 6.30 -8.98
C GLU A 126 7.60 5.70 -9.43
N LEU A 127 6.83 5.13 -8.48
CA LEU A 127 5.47 4.68 -8.75
C LEU A 127 4.58 5.84 -9.23
N ALA A 128 4.64 6.99 -8.55
CA ALA A 128 3.85 8.16 -8.93
C ALA A 128 4.17 8.62 -10.36
N LYS A 129 5.46 8.74 -10.69
CA LYS A 129 5.91 9.12 -12.03
C LYS A 129 5.39 8.17 -13.10
N GLN A 130 5.52 6.86 -12.88
CA GLN A 130 5.06 5.88 -13.86
C GLN A 130 3.54 5.88 -14.02
N LEU A 131 2.78 6.05 -12.94
CA LEU A 131 1.34 6.21 -13.02
C LEU A 131 0.96 7.47 -13.79
N GLU A 132 1.54 8.62 -13.45
CA GLU A 132 1.26 9.89 -14.15
C GLU A 132 1.55 9.80 -15.66
N GLU A 133 2.65 9.16 -16.05
CA GLU A 133 3.04 8.97 -17.46
C GLU A 133 2.01 8.15 -18.27
N HIS A 134 1.36 7.17 -17.64
CA HIS A 134 0.41 6.28 -18.32
C HIS A 134 -1.06 6.68 -18.09
N LEU A 135 -1.35 7.54 -17.12
CA LEU A 135 -2.70 8.05 -16.84
C LEU A 135 -3.06 9.30 -17.66
N GLN A 136 -2.07 10.07 -18.13
CA GLN A 136 -2.29 11.31 -18.88
C GLN A 136 -2.34 11.13 -20.42
N ASN A 137 -2.33 9.89 -20.91
CA ASN A 137 -2.13 9.55 -22.32
C ASN A 137 -3.26 8.70 -22.89
#